data_AF-A0ABD0PXP2-F1
#
_entry.id   AF-A0ABD0PXP2-F1
#
_cell.length_a   1.000
_cell.length_b   1.000
_cell.length_c   1.000
_cell.angle_alpha   90.00
_cell.angle_beta   90.00
_cell.angle_gamma   90.00
#
_symmetry.space_group_name_H-M   'P 1'
#
loop_
_entity.id
_entity.type
_entity.pdbx_description
1 polymer ?
#
loop_
_entity_poly.entity_id
_entity_poly.type
_entity_poly.pdbx_seq_one_letter_code
_entity_poly.pdbx_strand_id
1 'polypeptide(L)'
;MPASFGMIAALQGDLDTSDGVGKVFFRQDSSPALLRQAADHINRAFPEDDVVNPIHAVVVTWVNVAAHQSESRGDGLEPTGR
;
A
#
# COMPACT_ATOMS: atom_id res chain seq x y z
N MET A 1 10.22 -17.81 1.85
CA MET A 1 8.75 -18.05 1.76
C MET A 1 8.05 -16.77 2.23
N PRO A 2 6.94 -16.32 1.62
CA PRO A 2 6.29 -15.07 2.01
C PRO A 2 5.73 -15.14 3.44
N ALA A 3 5.59 -13.98 4.09
CA ALA A 3 5.14 -13.87 5.48
C ALA A 3 3.76 -14.51 5.70
N SER A 4 3.55 -15.13 6.86
CA SER A 4 2.32 -15.82 7.24
C SER A 4 1.14 -14.90 7.58
N PHE A 5 1.34 -13.59 7.54
CA PHE A 5 0.31 -12.58 7.79
C PHE A 5 0.04 -11.75 6.53
N GLY A 6 -1.18 -11.21 6.41
CA GLY A 6 -1.56 -10.38 5.27
C GLY A 6 -0.69 -9.12 5.17
N MET A 7 -0.01 -8.94 4.03
CA MET A 7 0.74 -7.74 3.71
C MET A 7 0.00 -6.96 2.62
N ILE A 8 -0.20 -5.65 2.82
CA ILE A 8 -0.65 -4.75 1.76
C ILE A 8 0.59 -4.32 0.98
N ALA A 9 0.72 -4.82 -0.26
CA ALA A 9 1.71 -4.31 -1.20
C ALA A 9 1.26 -2.93 -1.70
N ALA A 10 1.71 -1.89 -1.01
CA ALA A 10 1.47 -0.48 -1.31
C ALA A 10 1.68 -0.06 -2.78
N LEU A 11 2.55 -0.77 -3.52
CA LEU A 11 2.86 -0.49 -4.92
C LEU A 11 1.93 -1.17 -5.94
N GLN A 12 0.96 -1.98 -5.48
CA GLN A 12 0.08 -2.74 -6.37
C GLN A 12 -1.41 -2.45 -6.13
N GLY A 13 -1.74 -1.55 -5.20
CA GLY A 13 -3.10 -1.06 -5.04
C GLY A 13 -3.43 -0.06 -6.14
N ASP A 14 -4.46 -0.36 -6.92
CA ASP A 14 -5.13 0.63 -7.76
C ASP A 14 -5.87 1.58 -6.81
N LEU A 15 -5.28 2.74 -6.55
CA LEU A 15 -5.71 3.68 -5.52
C LEU A 15 -6.34 4.88 -6.19
N ASP A 16 -7.60 5.14 -5.86
CA ASP A 16 -8.31 6.29 -6.41
C ASP A 16 -7.85 7.58 -5.73
N THR A 17 -7.20 8.43 -6.51
CA THR A 17 -6.85 9.82 -6.13
C THR A 17 -7.51 10.84 -7.06
N SER A 18 -8.49 10.40 -7.86
CA SER A 18 -9.22 11.24 -8.80
C SER A 18 -10.07 12.29 -8.08
N ASP A 19 -10.42 13.36 -8.79
CA ASP A 19 -11.26 14.46 -8.30
C ASP A 19 -10.74 15.16 -7.02
N GLY A 20 -9.46 14.98 -6.69
CA GLY A 20 -8.86 15.50 -5.46
C GLY A 20 -9.31 14.79 -4.19
N VAL A 21 -10.03 13.68 -4.31
CA VAL A 21 -10.41 12.78 -3.22
C VAL A 21 -9.27 11.81 -2.98
N GLY A 22 -8.86 11.64 -1.72
CA GLY A 22 -7.72 10.79 -1.37
C GLY A 22 -6.36 11.49 -1.57
N LYS A 23 -5.44 11.29 -0.63
CA LYS A 23 -4.08 11.83 -0.70
C LYS A 23 -3.06 10.75 -0.36
N VAL A 24 -1.98 10.74 -1.12
CA VAL A 24 -0.80 9.93 -0.83
C VAL A 24 0.36 10.86 -0.51
N PHE A 25 0.89 10.73 0.69
CA PHE A 25 2.12 11.41 1.10
C PHE A 25 3.25 10.41 1.15
N PHE A 26 4.45 10.85 0.79
CA PHE A 26 5.64 10.04 0.97
C PHE A 26 6.73 10.87 1.62
N ARG A 27 7.55 10.21 2.43
CA ARG A 27 8.83 10.75 2.88
C ARG A 27 9.88 9.66 2.89
N GLN A 28 11.10 10.01 2.50
CA GLN A 28 12.27 9.23 2.84
C GLN A 28 12.77 9.68 4.21
N ASP A 29 13.21 8.74 5.03
CA ASP A 29 13.59 8.99 6.41
C ASP A 29 14.76 8.07 6.79
N SER A 30 15.63 8.55 7.67
CA SER A 30 16.80 7.83 8.20
C SER A 30 16.86 7.89 9.72
N SER A 31 15.76 8.27 10.37
CA SER A 31 15.63 8.30 11.82
C SER A 31 15.98 6.93 12.42
N PRO A 32 16.91 6.86 13.39
CA PRO A 32 17.29 5.60 14.02
C PRO A 32 16.11 4.83 14.64
N ALA A 33 15.10 5.56 15.15
CA ALA A 33 13.91 4.92 15.72
C ALA A 33 13.08 4.21 14.65
N LEU A 34 12.87 4.87 13.51
CA LEU A 34 12.12 4.31 12.39
C LEU A 34 12.87 3.13 11.75
N LEU A 35 14.19 3.26 11.55
CA LEU A 35 14.99 2.20 10.95
C LEU A 35 15.01 0.93 11.82
N ARG A 36 15.10 1.07 13.15
CA ARG A 36 14.97 -0.06 14.08
C ARG A 36 13.60 -0.72 13.96
N GLN A 37 12.53 0.07 13.96
CA GLN A 37 11.18 -0.47 13.82
C GLN A 37 10.99 -1.22 12.48
N ALA A 38 11.51 -0.67 11.38
CA ALA A 38 11.46 -1.32 10.08
C ALA A 38 12.23 -2.65 10.07
N ALA A 39 13.44 -2.66 10.64
CA ALA A 39 14.23 -3.89 10.79
C ALA A 39 13.47 -4.95 11.59
N ASP A 40 12.90 -4.58 12.74
CA ASP A 40 12.15 -5.50 13.61
C ASP A 40 10.94 -6.11 12.89
N HIS A 41 10.22 -5.33 12.08
CA HIS A 41 9.08 -5.83 11.30
C HIS A 41 9.52 -6.76 10.17
N ILE A 42 10.54 -6.39 9.39
CA ILE A 42 11.04 -7.19 8.26
C ILE A 42 11.58 -8.53 8.77
N ASN A 43 12.46 -8.51 9.76
CA ASN A 43 13.11 -9.72 10.26
C ASN A 43 12.12 -10.68 10.94
N ARG A 44 11.04 -10.15 11.53
CA ARG A 44 9.94 -11.00 12.05
C ARG A 44 9.11 -11.63 10.94
N ALA A 45 8.93 -10.92 9.82
CA ALA A 45 8.15 -11.39 8.69
C ALA A 45 8.87 -12.45 7.87
N PHE A 46 10.21 -12.40 7.84
CA PHE A 46 11.08 -13.31 7.09
C PHE A 46 12.16 -13.90 8.01
N PRO A 47 11.77 -14.76 8.98
CA PRO A 47 12.69 -15.26 10.00
C PRO A 47 13.76 -16.22 9.46
N GLU A 48 13.54 -16.80 8.27
CA GLU A 48 14.48 -17.73 7.62
C GLU A 48 15.49 -17.03 6.69
N ASP A 49 15.31 -15.73 6.45
CA ASP A 49 16.19 -14.94 5.59
C ASP A 49 17.27 -14.23 6.44
N ASP A 50 18.32 -13.72 5.78
CA ASP A 50 19.37 -12.96 6.46
C ASP A 50 18.82 -11.70 7.14
N VAL A 51 19.39 -11.38 8.31
CA VAL A 51 18.99 -10.20 9.09
C VAL A 51 19.19 -8.91 8.29
N VAL A 52 18.09 -8.17 8.11
CA VAL A 52 18.07 -6.88 7.41
C VAL A 52 18.34 -5.74 8.38
N ASN A 53 19.27 -4.85 7.98
CA ASN A 53 19.59 -3.60 8.67
C ASN A 53 19.45 -2.41 7.70
N PRO A 54 18.29 -1.75 7.64
CA PRO A 54 18.02 -0.69 6.67
C PRO A 54 18.78 0.61 7.02
N ILE A 55 19.29 1.28 5.98
CA ILE A 55 19.94 2.61 6.08
C ILE A 55 18.99 3.76 5.77
N HIS A 56 17.90 3.45 5.07
CA HIS A 56 16.81 4.38 4.74
C HIS A 56 15.48 3.62 4.79
N ALA A 57 14.42 4.36 5.08
CA ALA A 57 13.05 3.89 4.93
C ALA A 57 12.25 4.90 4.10
N VAL A 58 11.29 4.41 3.32
CA VAL A 58 10.25 5.24 2.71
C VAL A 58 8.95 5.00 3.45
N VAL A 59 8.39 6.06 4.04
CA VAL A 59 7.08 6.03 4.67
C VAL A 59 6.08 6.59 3.68
N VAL A 60 5.11 5.77 3.30
CA VAL A 60 3.98 6.18 2.47
C VAL A 60 2.73 6.24 3.35
N THR A 61 1.96 7.31 3.23
CA THR A 61 0.74 7.54 4.01
C THR A 61 -0.42 7.83 3.08
N TRP A 62 -1.45 6.97 3.14
CA TRP A 62 -2.70 7.13 2.42
C TRP A 62 -3.74 7.78 3.34
N VAL A 63 -4.39 8.83 2.88
CA VAL A 63 -5.43 9.54 3.62
C VAL A 63 -6.67 9.59 2.75
N ASN A 64 -7.77 8.99 3.20
CA ASN A 64 -9.06 8.97 2.50
C ASN A 64 -8.98 8.38 1.08
N VAL A 65 -8.08 7.42 0.85
CA VAL A 65 -7.92 6.76 -0.45
C VAL A 65 -8.85 5.55 -0.51
N ALA A 66 -9.70 5.49 -1.53
CA ALA A 66 -10.56 4.35 -1.81
C ALA A 66 -9.85 3.34 -2.73
N ALA A 67 -10.32 2.09 -2.73
CA ALA A 67 -9.97 1.18 -3.80
C ALA A 67 -10.51 1.76 -5.12
N HIS A 68 -9.67 1.86 -6.13
CA HIS A 68 -10.11 2.26 -7.45
C HIS A 68 -11.13 1.23 -7.95
N GLN A 69 -12.34 1.71 -8.22
CA GLN A 69 -13.35 0.89 -8.88
C GLN A 69 -13.00 0.92 -10.36
N SER A 70 -12.63 -0.23 -10.93
CA SER A 70 -12.68 -0.38 -12.38
C SER A 70 -14.08 0.04 -12.83
N GLU A 71 -14.18 0.97 -13.78
CA GLU A 71 -15.45 1.35 -14.38
C GLU A 71 -16.26 0.07 -14.62
N SER A 72 -17.50 0.05 -14.10
CA SER A 72 -18.44 -1.04 -14.39
C SER A 72 -18.38 -1.30 -15.88
N ARG A 73 -17.87 -2.46 -16.29
CA ARG A 73 -18.01 -2.96 -17.65
C ARG A 73 -19.46 -2.71 -18.04
N GLY A 74 -19.69 -1.98 -19.12
CA GLY A 74 -20.97 -1.38 -19.52
C GLY A 74 -22.09 -2.39 -19.82
N ASP A 75 -22.44 -3.21 -18.82
CA ASP A 75 -23.48 -4.22 -18.83
C ASP A 75 -24.74 -3.67 -18.10
N GLY A 76 -24.79 -2.34 -17.92
CA GLY A 76 -26.01 -1.63 -17.56
C GLY A 76 -26.99 -1.73 -18.71
N LEU A 77 -27.88 -2.72 -18.64
CA LEU A 77 -29.01 -2.87 -19.54
C LEU A 77 -29.84 -1.58 -19.50
N GLU A 78 -29.74 -0.77 -20.56
CA GLU A 78 -30.70 0.30 -20.86
C GLU A 78 -32.10 -0.35 -20.95
N PRO A 79 -33.05 -0.05 -20.05
CA PRO A 79 -34.43 -0.42 -20.29
C PRO A 79 -34.94 0.55 -21.36
N THR A 80 -34.99 0.08 -22.61
CA THR A 80 -35.70 0.78 -23.67
C THR A 80 -37.19 0.76 -23.32
N GLY A 81 -37.62 1.81 -22.61
CA GLY A 81 -39.01 2.10 -22.31
C GLY A 81 -39.73 2.54 -23.58
N ARG A 82 -40.88 1.89 -23.81
CA ARG A 82 -41.85 2.11 -24.88
C ARG A 82 -42.63 3.41 -24.70
#